data_AF-A0A5C7R5X6-F1
#
_entry.id   AF-A0A5C7R5X6-F1
#
_cell.length_a   1.000
_cell.length_b   1.000
_cell.length_c   1.000
_cell.angle_alpha   90.00
_cell.angle_beta   90.00
_cell.angle_gamma   90.00
#
_symmetry.space_group_name_H-M   'P 1'
#
loop_
_entity.id
_entity.type
_entity.pdbx_description
1 polymer ?
#
loop_
_entity_poly.entity_id
_entity_poly.type
_entity_poly.pdbx_seq_one_letter_code
_entity_poly.pdbx_strand_id
1 'polypeptide(L)'
;MNQKASPAPDDTARAQRLLPATLATCMSAFVAAVVTAINTGLDPGFVLRWLKAWAIALPAAVLAAYAFRPLAWRMALWVVRAMPHRD
;
A
#
# COMPACT_ATOMS: atom_id res chain seq x y z
N MET A 1 31.81 -9.37 -19.89
CA MET A 1 30.54 -10.12 -20.09
C MET A 1 29.98 -10.42 -18.70
N ASN A 2 29.14 -9.55 -18.15
CA ASN A 2 28.66 -9.67 -16.76
C ASN A 2 27.53 -10.70 -16.69
N GLN A 3 27.87 -11.93 -16.34
CA GLN A 3 26.91 -12.97 -16.02
C GLN A 3 26.29 -12.65 -14.66
N LYS A 4 25.17 -11.91 -14.65
CA LYS A 4 24.28 -11.84 -13.49
C LYS A 4 23.87 -13.28 -13.18
N ALA A 5 24.42 -13.83 -12.09
CA ALA A 5 24.04 -15.13 -11.57
C ALA A 5 22.50 -15.18 -11.48
N SER A 6 21.89 -16.15 -12.16
CA SER A 6 20.46 -16.40 -11.97
C SER A 6 20.25 -16.71 -10.48
N PRO A 7 19.30 -16.04 -9.82
CA PRO A 7 19.05 -16.27 -8.40
C PRO A 7 18.69 -17.75 -8.20
N ALA A 8 19.21 -18.34 -7.13
CA ALA A 8 18.92 -19.74 -6.81
C ALA A 8 17.40 -19.94 -6.57
N PRO A 9 16.85 -21.14 -6.83
CA PRO A 9 15.41 -21.40 -6.73
C PRO A 9 14.81 -21.10 -5.34
N ASP A 10 15.62 -21.18 -4.29
CA ASP A 10 15.25 -20.88 -2.91
C ASP A 10 15.22 -19.36 -2.61
N ASP A 11 16.09 -18.58 -3.23
CA ASP A 11 16.11 -17.11 -3.12
C ASP A 11 14.86 -16.47 -3.74
N THR A 12 14.41 -16.99 -4.89
CA THR A 12 13.19 -16.52 -5.56
C THR A 12 11.92 -16.84 -4.76
N ALA A 13 11.85 -18.03 -4.14
CA ALA A 13 10.74 -18.40 -3.27
C ALA A 13 10.67 -17.56 -1.99
N ARG A 14 11.82 -17.23 -1.39
CA ARG A 14 11.90 -16.31 -0.24
C ARG A 14 11.50 -14.88 -0.64
N ALA A 15 11.98 -14.41 -1.79
CA ALA A 15 11.65 -13.10 -2.31
C ALA A 15 10.14 -12.94 -2.57
N GLN A 16 9.46 -13.95 -3.14
CA GLN A 16 8.01 -13.93 -3.38
C GLN A 16 7.19 -13.79 -2.08
N ARG A 17 7.65 -14.37 -0.97
CA ARG A 17 6.98 -14.24 0.34
C ARG A 17 7.14 -12.85 0.94
N LEU A 18 8.29 -12.21 0.73
CA LEU A 18 8.58 -10.86 1.24
C LEU A 18 8.03 -9.76 0.33
N LEU A 19 7.87 -10.04 -0.96
CA LEU A 19 7.38 -9.13 -2.00
C LEU A 19 6.12 -8.35 -1.61
N PRO A 20 5.02 -8.98 -1.14
CA PRO A 20 3.83 -8.24 -0.75
C PRO A 20 4.06 -7.32 0.46
N ALA A 21 4.88 -7.72 1.43
CA ALA A 21 5.21 -6.90 2.59
C ALA A 21 6.07 -5.69 2.20
N THR A 22 7.09 -5.91 1.34
CA THR A 22 7.93 -4.84 0.81
C THR A 22 7.13 -3.87 -0.05
N LEU A 23 6.27 -4.38 -0.93
CA LEU A 23 5.38 -3.54 -1.75
C LEU A 23 4.41 -2.72 -0.89
N ALA A 24 3.77 -3.34 0.11
CA ALA A 24 2.88 -2.63 1.03
C ALA A 24 3.61 -1.52 1.79
N THR A 25 4.85 -1.78 2.23
CA THR A 25 5.69 -0.80 2.92
C THR A 25 6.06 0.36 2.01
N CYS A 26 6.53 0.07 0.79
CA CYS A 26 6.88 1.09 -0.21
C CYS A 26 5.68 1.93 -0.63
N MET A 27 4.53 1.30 -0.88
CA MET A 27 3.29 2.00 -1.23
C MET A 27 2.82 2.90 -0.09
N SER A 28 2.83 2.41 1.15
CA SER A 28 2.48 3.21 2.32
C SER A 28 3.42 4.41 2.51
N ALA A 29 4.74 4.19 2.36
CA ALA A 29 5.74 5.24 2.47
C ALA A 29 5.57 6.32 1.39
N PHE A 30 5.29 5.91 0.15
CA PHE A 30 5.07 6.81 -0.97
C PHE A 30 3.80 7.65 -0.79
N VAL A 31 2.67 7.02 -0.43
CA VAL A 31 1.41 7.73 -0.18
C VAL A 31 1.58 8.75 0.95
N ALA A 32 2.25 8.35 2.05
CA ALA A 32 2.53 9.27 3.15
C ALA A 32 3.43 10.45 2.71
N ALA A 33 4.41 10.22 1.84
CA ALA A 33 5.27 11.28 1.30
C ALA A 33 4.48 12.29 0.47
N VAL A 34 3.65 11.80 -0.45
CA VAL A 34 2.79 12.63 -1.31
C VAL A 34 1.82 13.45 -0.47
N VAL A 35 1.12 12.82 0.48
CA VAL A 35 0.17 13.53 1.35
C VAL A 35 0.88 14.58 2.20
N THR A 36 2.05 14.28 2.75
CA THR A 36 2.84 15.24 3.55
C THR A 36 3.32 16.41 2.68
N ALA A 37 3.73 16.14 1.45
CA ALA A 37 4.23 17.16 0.51
C ALA A 37 3.11 18.11 0.10
N ILE A 38 1.91 17.56 -0.17
CA ILE A 38 0.71 18.35 -0.48
C ILE A 38 0.31 19.22 0.72
N ASN A 39 0.30 18.65 1.93
CA ASN A 39 -0.21 19.35 3.12
C ASN A 39 0.76 20.38 3.71
N THR A 40 2.07 20.19 3.54
CA THR A 40 3.07 21.02 4.25
C THR A 40 4.18 21.58 3.37
N GLY A 41 4.18 21.30 2.07
CA GLY A 41 5.24 21.72 1.15
C GLY A 41 6.57 20.98 1.36
N LEU A 42 7.53 21.23 0.47
CA LEU A 42 8.88 20.67 0.50
C LEU A 42 9.84 21.62 1.23
N ASP A 43 9.69 21.71 2.55
CA ASP A 43 10.53 22.51 3.43
C ASP A 43 11.67 21.68 4.07
N PRO A 44 12.68 22.32 4.70
CA PRO A 44 13.74 21.62 5.44
C PRO A 44 13.25 20.67 6.55
N GLY A 45 12.01 20.86 7.04
CA GLY A 45 11.35 19.97 8.01
C GLY A 45 10.54 18.81 7.40
N PHE A 46 10.52 18.68 6.07
CA PHE A 46 9.68 17.73 5.33
C PHE A 46 9.95 16.28 5.74
N VAL A 47 11.21 15.86 5.84
CA VAL A 47 11.58 14.46 6.16
C VAL A 47 11.05 14.05 7.54
N LEU A 48 11.17 14.92 8.54
CA LEU A 48 10.70 14.62 9.90
C LEU A 48 9.17 14.59 9.99
N ARG A 49 8.49 15.51 9.28
CA ARG A 49 7.02 15.52 9.15
C ARG A 49 6.53 14.28 8.42
N TRP A 50 7.23 13.88 7.35
CA TRP A 50 6.91 12.70 6.56
C TRP A 50 7.06 11.41 7.39
N LEU A 51 8.16 11.25 8.12
CA LEU A 51 8.36 10.11 9.02
C LEU A 51 7.27 10.02 10.09
N LYS A 52 6.91 11.15 10.72
CA LYS A 52 5.79 11.20 11.68
C LYS A 52 4.46 10.84 11.04
N ALA A 53 4.16 11.41 9.87
CA ALA A 53 2.93 11.13 9.14
C ALA A 53 2.86 9.66 8.70
N TRP A 54 3.97 9.11 8.20
CA TRP A 54 4.07 7.71 7.79
C TRP A 54 3.89 6.75 8.97
N ALA A 55 4.51 7.05 10.13
CA ALA A 55 4.34 6.26 11.36
C ALA A 55 2.89 6.20 11.85
N ILE A 56 2.09 7.25 11.60
CA ILE A 56 0.65 7.29 11.94
C ILE A 56 -0.20 6.70 10.82
N ALA A 57 0.17 6.92 9.56
CA ALA A 57 -0.57 6.45 8.38
C ALA A 57 -0.58 4.91 8.29
N LEU A 58 0.50 4.25 8.70
CA LEU A 58 0.61 2.79 8.65
C LEU A 58 -0.44 2.09 9.55
N PRO A 59 -0.56 2.38 10.86
CA PRO A 59 -1.62 1.82 11.69
C PRO A 59 -3.01 2.33 11.29
N ALA A 60 -3.15 3.59 10.86
CA ALA A 60 -4.42 4.11 10.37
C ALA A 60 -4.91 3.35 9.12
N ALA A 61 -4.00 3.01 8.19
CA ALA A 61 -4.32 2.23 7.00
C ALA A 61 -4.71 0.79 7.34
N VAL A 62 -4.04 0.17 8.32
CA VAL A 62 -4.43 -1.17 8.82
C VAL A 62 -5.84 -1.11 9.43
N LEU A 63 -6.09 -0.16 10.32
CA LEU A 63 -7.41 0.03 10.93
C LEU A 63 -8.49 0.29 9.88
N ALA A 64 -8.21 1.16 8.91
CA ALA A 64 -9.09 1.43 7.78
C ALA A 64 -9.34 0.15 6.98
N ALA A 65 -8.31 -0.62 6.62
CA ALA A 65 -8.48 -1.87 5.88
C ALA A 65 -9.40 -2.86 6.62
N TYR A 66 -9.24 -3.02 7.93
CA TYR A 66 -10.13 -3.88 8.73
C TYR A 66 -11.55 -3.34 8.87
N ALA A 67 -11.72 -2.02 9.08
CA ALA A 67 -13.01 -1.37 9.21
C ALA A 67 -13.80 -1.31 7.89
N PHE A 68 -13.10 -1.02 6.79
CA PHE A 68 -13.70 -0.89 5.46
C PHE A 68 -13.88 -2.23 4.76
N ARG A 69 -13.21 -3.32 5.16
CA ARG A 69 -13.42 -4.65 4.57
C ARG A 69 -14.89 -5.09 4.54
N PRO A 70 -15.65 -5.07 5.66
CA PRO A 70 -17.08 -5.39 5.60
C PRO A 70 -17.88 -4.36 4.80
N LEU A 71 -17.48 -3.09 4.78
CA LEU A 71 -18.17 -2.05 4.02
C LEU A 71 -17.98 -2.22 2.51
N ALA A 72 -16.76 -2.50 2.06
CA ALA A 72 -16.42 -2.77 0.67
C ALA A 72 -17.15 -4.00 0.16
N TRP A 73 -17.25 -5.05 0.97
CA TRP A 73 -18.06 -6.23 0.65
C TRP A 73 -19.54 -5.88 0.49
N ARG A 74 -20.10 -5.08 1.41
CA ARG A 74 -21.49 -4.61 1.32
C ARG A 74 -21.73 -3.74 0.09
N MET A 75 -20.81 -2.85 -0.25
CA MET A 75 -20.89 -2.01 -1.45
C MET A 75 -20.78 -2.84 -2.72
N ALA A 76 -19.86 -3.80 -2.79
CA ALA A 76 -19.73 -4.71 -3.93
C ALA A 76 -21.02 -5.52 -4.15
N LEU A 77 -21.61 -6.04 -3.07
CA LEU A 77 -22.92 -6.70 -3.13
C LEU A 77 -24.03 -5.76 -3.59
N TRP A 78 -24.02 -4.50 -3.16
CA TRP A 78 -24.95 -3.48 -3.62
C TRP A 78 -24.81 -3.22 -5.12
N VAL A 79 -23.58 -3.06 -5.63
CA VAL A 79 -23.30 -2.82 -7.05
C VAL A 79 -23.75 -4.00 -7.90
N VAL A 80 -23.44 -5.23 -7.49
CA VAL A 80 -23.86 -6.45 -8.20
C VAL A 80 -25.38 -6.56 -8.24
N ARG A 81 -26.07 -6.26 -7.13
CA ARG A 81 -27.55 -6.28 -7.08
C ARG A 81 -28.19 -5.13 -7.84
N ALA A 82 -27.49 -4.00 -7.96
CA ALA A 82 -27.97 -2.82 -8.68
C ALA A 82 -27.78 -2.93 -10.21
N MET A 83 -26.98 -3.89 -10.69
CA MET A 83 -26.80 -4.13 -12.12
C MET A 83 -27.80 -5.20 -12.57
N PRO A 84 -28.89 -4.84 -13.29
CA PRO A 84 -29.82 -5.82 -13.82
C PRO A 84 -29.09 -6.64 -14.88
N HIS A 85 -29.25 -7.96 -14.86
CA HIS A 85 -28.82 -8.82 -15.94
C HIS A 85 -29.44 -8.29 -17.25
N ARG A 86 -28.58 -7.80 -18.15
CA ARG A 86 -28.96 -7.48 -19.52
C ARG A 86 -28.89 -8.80 -20.28
N ASP A 87 -30.02 -9.49 -20.31
CA ASP A 87 -30.28 -10.61 -21.23
C ASP A 87 -30.46 -10.09 -22.67
#